data_AF-X1GXZ8-F1
#
_entry.id   AF-X1GXZ8-F1
#
_cell.length_a   1.000
_cell.length_b   1.000
_cell.length_c   1.000
_cell.angle_alpha   90.00
_cell.angle_beta   90.00
_cell.angle_gamma   90.00
#
_symmetry.space_group_name_H-M   'P 1'
#
loop_
_entity.id
_entity.type
_entity.pdbx_description
1 polymer ?
#
loop_
_entity_poly.entity_id
_entity_poly.type
_entity_poly.pdbx_seq_one_letter_code
_entity_poly.pdbx_strand_id
1 'polypeptide(L)'
;RRKDMPNLAIDLKLPLSATQQVVLPANPTRQYAIFIKDAGTDVIRLAFGIPAVSGRGVRLNEAGSNYEINSTNLWRGSVHAVAESGTPDLIIQEW
;
A
#
# COMPACT_ATOMS: atom_id res chain seq x y z
N ARG A 1 14.47 28.68 -2.48
CA ARG A 1 13.51 28.38 -1.38
C ARG A 1 13.09 26.93 -1.54
N ARG A 2 13.46 26.03 -0.62
CA ARG A 2 12.84 24.69 -0.60
C ARG A 2 11.38 24.93 -0.24
N LYS A 3 10.52 24.87 -1.25
CA LYS A 3 9.07 24.85 -1.12
C LYS A 3 8.76 23.59 -0.31
N ASP A 4 8.29 23.79 0.92
CA ASP A 4 7.79 22.82 1.89
C ASP A 4 7.71 21.39 1.31
N MET A 5 8.76 20.59 1.52
CA MET A 5 8.62 19.16 1.26
C MET A 5 7.62 18.65 2.29
N PRO A 6 6.58 17.91 1.87
CA PRO A 6 5.67 17.29 2.82
C PRO A 6 6.50 16.41 3.78
N ASN A 7 6.11 16.40 5.05
CA ASN A 7 6.73 15.51 6.03
C ASN A 7 6.19 14.10 5.81
N LEU A 8 7.05 13.10 5.99
CA LEU A 8 6.66 11.69 5.97
C LEU A 8 5.60 11.46 7.07
N ALA A 9 4.40 11.10 6.67
CA ALA A 9 3.26 10.85 7.54
C ALA A 9 3.25 9.40 8.06
N ILE A 10 3.63 8.44 7.20
CA ILE A 10 3.68 7.00 7.53
C ILE A 10 4.96 6.39 6.94
N ASP A 11 5.63 5.55 7.72
CA ASP A 11 6.75 4.69 7.32
C ASP A 11 6.64 3.37 8.09
N LEU A 12 6.13 2.33 7.44
CA LEU A 12 5.79 1.06 8.10
C LEU A 12 6.19 -0.13 7.24
N LYS A 13 6.56 -1.22 7.92
CA LYS A 13 6.65 -2.55 7.34
C LYS A 13 5.64 -3.46 8.05
N LEU A 14 4.74 -4.08 7.28
CA LEU A 14 3.65 -4.90 7.80
C LEU A 14 3.67 -6.30 7.17
N PRO A 15 3.68 -7.39 7.96
CA PRO A 15 3.43 -8.71 7.44
C PRO A 15 1.93 -8.85 7.08
N LEU A 16 1.65 -9.42 5.92
CA LEU A 16 0.29 -9.75 5.50
C LEU A 16 -0.05 -11.21 5.78
N SER A 17 -1.32 -11.54 5.62
CA SER A 17 -1.83 -12.91 5.63
C SER A 17 -3.00 -13.02 4.65
N ALA A 18 -3.62 -14.20 4.56
CA ALA A 18 -4.87 -14.40 3.81
C ALA A 18 -6.09 -13.66 4.40
N THR A 19 -5.92 -12.95 5.52
CA THR A 19 -6.94 -12.04 6.07
C THR A 19 -6.64 -10.61 5.65
N GLN A 20 -7.62 -9.95 5.04
CA GLN A 20 -7.47 -8.55 4.65
C GLN A 20 -7.33 -7.63 5.85
N GLN A 21 -6.55 -6.55 5.70
CA GLN A 21 -6.43 -5.49 6.69
C GLN A 21 -6.28 -4.12 6.03
N VAL A 22 -6.61 -3.06 6.76
CA VAL A 22 -6.27 -1.68 6.36
C VAL A 22 -4.76 -1.52 6.54
N VAL A 23 -4.04 -1.18 5.46
CA VAL A 23 -2.59 -0.95 5.48
C VAL A 23 -2.22 0.53 5.39
N LEU A 24 -3.15 1.36 4.93
CA LEU A 24 -3.02 2.81 4.94
C LEU A 24 -4.40 3.42 5.26
N PRO A 25 -4.57 4.18 6.35
CA PRO A 25 -5.84 4.84 6.65
C PRO A 25 -6.17 5.94 5.63
N ALA A 26 -7.40 6.47 5.65
CA ALA A 26 -7.74 7.64 4.84
C ALA A 26 -6.96 8.88 5.33
N ASN A 27 -6.44 9.67 4.39
CA ASN A 27 -5.72 10.90 4.68
C ASN A 27 -6.11 12.00 3.67
N PRO A 28 -6.92 12.98 4.08
CA PRO A 28 -7.33 14.09 3.22
C PRO A 28 -6.19 14.97 2.70
N THR A 29 -5.02 14.95 3.36
CA THR A 29 -3.86 15.76 2.98
C THR A 29 -2.79 14.98 2.23
N ARG A 30 -2.99 13.68 1.96
CA ARG A 30 -2.06 12.85 1.19
C ARG A 30 -1.69 13.53 -0.11
N GLN A 31 -0.38 13.59 -0.37
CA GLN A 31 0.21 14.05 -1.61
C GLN A 31 0.88 12.90 -2.36
N TYR A 32 1.40 11.92 -1.62
CA TYR A 32 2.02 10.72 -2.18
C TYR A 32 1.89 9.53 -1.23
N ALA A 33 1.85 8.32 -1.79
CA ALA A 33 2.14 7.10 -1.05
C ALA A 33 2.76 6.05 -1.97
N ILE A 34 3.59 5.18 -1.41
CA ILE A 34 4.13 4.02 -2.12
C ILE A 34 3.94 2.77 -1.28
N PHE A 35 3.57 1.69 -1.96
CA PHE A 35 3.45 0.34 -1.42
C PHE A 35 4.48 -0.53 -2.12
N ILE A 36 5.37 -1.19 -1.38
CA ILE A 36 6.43 -2.03 -1.92
C ILE A 36 6.32 -3.42 -1.29
N LYS A 37 6.22 -4.45 -2.13
CA LYS A 37 6.37 -5.83 -1.67
C LYS A 37 7.85 -6.07 -1.35
N ASP A 38 8.18 -6.28 -0.08
CA ASP A 38 9.57 -6.41 0.36
C ASP A 38 10.06 -7.86 0.30
N ALA A 39 9.33 -8.77 0.94
CA ALA A 39 9.72 -10.17 1.07
C ALA A 39 8.55 -11.14 0.89
N GLY A 40 8.86 -12.44 0.80
CA GLY A 40 7.90 -13.53 0.62
C GLY A 40 7.57 -13.82 -0.85
N THR A 41 7.09 -15.04 -1.11
CA THR A 41 6.82 -15.55 -2.47
C THR A 41 5.38 -15.35 -2.93
N ASP A 42 4.50 -14.90 -2.04
CA ASP A 42 3.06 -14.85 -2.32
C ASP A 42 2.60 -13.47 -2.81
N VAL A 43 1.52 -13.46 -3.59
CA VAL A 43 0.98 -12.25 -4.23
C VAL A 43 0.28 -11.37 -3.21
N ILE A 44 0.51 -10.05 -3.28
CA ILE A 44 -0.25 -9.06 -2.52
C ILE A 44 -1.29 -8.41 -3.43
N ARG A 45 -2.52 -8.26 -2.93
CA ARG A 45 -3.60 -7.51 -3.57
C ARG A 45 -3.94 -6.27 -2.76
N LEU A 46 -3.96 -5.11 -3.42
CA LEU A 46 -4.41 -3.84 -2.84
C LEU A 46 -5.82 -3.49 -3.33
N ALA A 47 -6.65 -2.97 -2.43
CA ALA A 47 -7.97 -2.46 -2.71
C ALA A 47 -8.19 -1.09 -2.07
N PHE A 48 -8.98 -0.24 -2.72
CA PHE A 48 -9.10 1.18 -2.40
C PHE A 48 -10.50 1.47 -1.85
N GLY A 49 -10.59 1.88 -0.58
CA GLY A 49 -11.85 2.19 0.10
C GLY A 49 -12.77 1.00 0.41
N ILE A 50 -12.37 -0.22 0.07
CA ILE A 50 -13.12 -1.46 0.31
C ILE A 50 -12.17 -2.56 0.80
N PRO A 51 -12.69 -3.60 1.50
CA PRO A 51 -11.89 -4.76 1.88
C PRO A 51 -11.18 -5.40 0.68
N ALA A 52 -9.90 -5.74 0.86
CA ALA A 52 -9.14 -6.45 -0.15
C ALA A 52 -9.61 -7.91 -0.27
N VAL A 53 -9.64 -8.43 -1.50
CA VAL A 53 -10.07 -9.80 -1.81
C VAL A 53 -9.02 -10.44 -2.71
N SER A 54 -8.61 -11.68 -2.40
CA SER A 54 -7.68 -12.45 -3.24
C SER A 54 -8.16 -12.49 -4.70
N GLY A 55 -7.23 -12.38 -5.65
CA GLY A 55 -7.55 -12.34 -7.08
C GLY A 55 -8.12 -11.02 -7.63
N ARG A 56 -8.36 -9.98 -6.81
CA ARG A 56 -8.93 -8.69 -7.24
C ARG A 56 -8.04 -7.49 -6.87
N GLY A 57 -8.16 -6.39 -7.61
CA GLY A 57 -7.44 -5.14 -7.32
C GLY A 57 -6.01 -5.09 -7.87
N VAL A 58 -5.22 -4.15 -7.37
CA VAL A 58 -3.82 -3.94 -7.79
C VAL A 58 -2.97 -5.10 -7.28
N ARG A 59 -2.14 -5.67 -8.14
CA ARG A 59 -1.33 -6.87 -7.86
C ARG A 59 0.14 -6.50 -7.68
N LEU A 60 0.73 -6.86 -6.55
CA LEU A 60 2.19 -6.83 -6.36
C LEU A 60 2.69 -8.26 -6.34
N ASN A 61 3.54 -8.61 -7.32
CA ASN A 61 3.84 -10.01 -7.62
C ASN A 61 5.13 -10.50 -6.96
N GLU A 62 6.23 -9.82 -7.27
CA GLU A 62 7.58 -10.19 -6.81
C GLU A 62 8.12 -9.18 -5.80
N ALA A 63 9.12 -9.57 -5.02
CA ALA A 63 9.86 -8.62 -4.18
C ALA A 63 10.38 -7.45 -5.03
N GLY A 64 10.21 -6.22 -4.55
CA GLY A 64 10.49 -4.97 -5.26
C GLY A 64 9.33 -4.46 -6.13
N SER A 65 8.28 -5.26 -6.38
CA SER A 65 7.08 -4.75 -7.05
C SER A 65 6.42 -3.66 -6.20
N ASN A 66 5.99 -2.59 -6.84
CA ASN A 66 5.41 -1.45 -6.13
C ASN A 66 4.19 -0.85 -6.85
N TYR A 67 3.43 -0.10 -6.08
CA TYR A 67 2.37 0.77 -6.58
C TYR A 67 2.47 2.13 -5.90
N GLU A 68 2.40 3.19 -6.70
CA GLU A 68 2.44 4.56 -6.22
C GLU A 68 1.08 5.23 -6.36
N ILE A 69 0.72 6.00 -5.33
CA ILE A 69 -0.29 7.05 -5.37
C ILE A 69 0.47 8.37 -5.50
N ASN A 70 0.20 9.13 -6.55
CA ASN A 70 0.81 10.43 -6.82
C ASN A 70 -0.23 11.41 -7.41
N SER A 71 0.22 12.56 -7.92
CA SER A 71 -0.67 13.60 -8.46
C SER A 71 -1.52 13.16 -9.66
N THR A 72 -1.16 12.08 -10.36
CA THR A 72 -1.89 11.59 -11.54
C THR A 72 -2.97 10.56 -11.22
N ASN A 73 -2.89 9.92 -10.05
CA ASN A 73 -3.81 8.88 -9.59
C ASN A 73 -4.15 9.05 -8.08
N LEU A 74 -4.28 10.30 -7.65
CA LEU A 74 -4.38 10.65 -6.24
C LEU A 74 -5.58 9.98 -5.56
N TRP A 75 -5.31 9.22 -4.51
CA TRP A 75 -6.30 8.58 -3.67
C TRP A 75 -6.11 8.97 -2.22
N ARG A 76 -7.15 9.54 -1.59
CA ARG A 76 -7.14 10.00 -0.20
C ARG A 76 -7.91 9.11 0.77
N GLY A 77 -8.61 8.10 0.25
CA GLY A 77 -9.29 7.11 1.10
C GLY A 77 -8.32 6.10 1.71
N SER A 78 -8.86 5.12 2.44
CA SER A 78 -8.09 4.01 2.96
C SER A 78 -7.62 3.06 1.84
N VAL A 79 -6.54 2.34 2.10
CA VAL A 79 -6.06 1.23 1.28
C VAL A 79 -6.02 -0.02 2.15
N HIS A 80 -6.61 -1.08 1.63
CA HIS A 80 -6.63 -2.41 2.22
C HIS A 80 -5.68 -3.32 1.44
N ALA A 81 -5.08 -4.28 2.13
CA ALA A 81 -4.26 -5.31 1.49
C ALA A 81 -4.59 -6.71 2.02
N VAL A 82 -4.35 -7.71 1.17
CA VAL A 82 -4.43 -9.13 1.51
C VAL A 82 -3.35 -9.89 0.74
N ALA A 83 -2.78 -10.92 1.36
CA ALA A 83 -1.95 -11.89 0.66
C ALA A 83 -2.86 -13.01 0.11
N GLU A 84 -2.54 -13.59 -1.04
CA GLU A 84 -3.43 -14.62 -1.62
C GLU A 84 -3.42 -15.94 -0.83
N SER A 85 -2.33 -16.29 -0.17
CA SER A 85 -2.16 -17.53 0.61
C SER A 85 -1.11 -17.49 1.73
N GLY A 86 -0.04 -16.73 1.56
CA GLY A 86 1.14 -16.71 2.43
C GLY A 86 1.25 -15.48 3.32
N THR A 87 2.46 -15.20 3.80
CA THR A 87 2.76 -14.08 4.69
C THR A 87 3.88 -13.18 4.13
N PRO A 88 3.67 -12.52 2.97
CA PRO A 88 4.62 -11.57 2.43
C PRO A 88 4.63 -10.26 3.24
N ASP A 89 5.73 -9.53 3.16
CA ASP A 89 5.88 -8.23 3.81
C ASP A 89 5.57 -7.09 2.84
N LEU A 90 4.81 -6.11 3.32
CA LEU A 90 4.50 -4.86 2.62
C LEU A 90 5.14 -3.68 3.34
N ILE A 91 5.92 -2.89 2.62
CA ILE A 91 6.39 -1.58 3.07
C ILE A 91 5.42 -0.51 2.55
N ILE A 92 5.04 0.43 3.41
CA ILE A 92 4.21 1.58 3.09
C ILE A 92 4.92 2.86 3.51
N GLN A 93 5.01 3.82 2.60
CA GLN A 93 5.42 5.19 2.92
C GLN A 93 4.39 6.20 2.41
N GLU A 94 4.08 7.23 3.18
CA GLU A 94 3.10 8.28 2.85
C GLU A 94 3.63 9.66 3.19
N TRP A 95 3.33 10.65 2.34
CA TRP A 95 3.59 12.07 2.53
C TRP A 95 2.32 12.90 2.31
#